data_AF-A0A3B8KV94-F1
#
_entry.id   AF-A0A3B8KV94-F1
#
_cell.length_a   1.000
_cell.length_b   1.000
_cell.length_c   1.000
_cell.angle_alpha   90.00
_cell.angle_beta   90.00
_cell.angle_gamma   90.00
#
_symmetry.space_group_name_H-M   'P 1'
#
loop_
_entity.id
_entity.type
_entity.pdbx_description
1 polymer ?
#
loop_
_entity_poly.entity_id
_entity_poly.type
_entity_poly.pdbx_seq_one_letter_code
_entity_poly.pdbx_strand_id
1 'polypeptide(L)'
;MVWGCQPWIKDLPYANAATKYNFKHGQAGKLVLEFFVTPFDYAPPEPTRAIASKLTENKVIGMSWAILDYDDEKAKRYAGFWNLSHKTTMYGNASDLVAFRLMPIEKHLRKPVEADWSFHVISRKDRVVSFRDRSYGEITSWKWDFGDGTSSTAQHPTHHYKKPGEFIVTLSVKGPKGTARRAKVWDVTLP
;
A
#
# COMPACT_ATOMS: atom_id res chain seq x y z
N MET A 1 -20.64 -6.41 12.07
CA MET A 1 -19.93 -7.66 12.44
C MET A 1 -18.94 -7.96 11.32
N VAL A 2 -17.65 -7.68 11.53
CA VAL A 2 -16.58 -8.10 10.61
C VAL A 2 -16.14 -9.48 11.08
N TRP A 3 -16.44 -10.51 10.28
CA TRP A 3 -15.91 -11.86 10.52
C TRP A 3 -14.67 -12.04 9.65
N GLY A 4 -13.50 -12.07 10.29
CA GLY A 4 -12.18 -12.18 9.67
C GLY A 4 -11.23 -11.09 10.16
N CYS A 5 -9.96 -11.49 10.36
CA CYS A 5 -8.82 -10.74 10.90
C CYS A 5 -8.98 -10.22 12.35
N GLN A 6 -7.86 -10.03 13.04
CA GLN A 6 -7.78 -9.83 14.49
C GLN A 6 -8.67 -8.67 14.99
N PRO A 7 -9.32 -8.76 16.17
CA PRO A 7 -10.26 -7.75 16.64
C PRO A 7 -9.72 -6.32 16.66
N TRP A 8 -8.41 -6.16 16.86
CA TRP A 8 -7.74 -4.85 16.86
C TRP A 8 -7.70 -4.16 15.49
N ILE A 9 -7.89 -4.90 14.38
CA ILE A 9 -7.89 -4.31 13.03
C ILE A 9 -9.07 -3.34 12.84
N LYS A 10 -10.19 -3.58 13.54
CA LYS A 10 -11.36 -2.69 13.50
C LYS A 10 -11.06 -1.27 14.00
N ASP A 11 -10.00 -1.10 14.79
CA ASP A 11 -9.60 0.17 15.38
C ASP A 11 -8.69 0.97 14.42
N LEU A 12 -8.32 0.43 13.26
CA LEU A 12 -7.58 1.16 12.23
C LEU A 12 -8.49 2.19 11.52
N PRO A 13 -7.97 3.38 11.19
CA PRO A 13 -8.78 4.48 10.63
C PRO A 13 -9.40 4.17 9.25
N TYR A 14 -8.93 3.10 8.62
CA TYR A 14 -9.35 2.60 7.31
C TYR A 14 -10.00 1.21 7.42
N ALA A 15 -10.54 0.80 8.58
CA ALA A 15 -11.24 -0.48 8.73
C ALA A 15 -12.75 -0.42 8.40
N ASN A 16 -13.18 0.64 7.70
CA ASN A 16 -14.60 0.87 7.44
C ASN A 16 -15.09 0.08 6.22
N ALA A 17 -16.33 -0.42 6.34
CA ALA A 17 -17.10 -0.97 5.25
C ALA A 17 -18.44 -0.24 5.14
N ALA A 18 -18.89 0.01 3.93
CA ALA A 18 -20.21 0.54 3.61
C ALA A 18 -21.00 -0.53 2.85
N THR A 19 -22.27 -0.70 3.20
CA THR A 19 -23.15 -1.64 2.52
C THR A 19 -24.36 -0.92 1.95
N LYS A 20 -24.74 -1.28 0.72
CA LYS A 20 -25.98 -0.87 0.09
C LYS A 20 -26.70 -2.10 -0.45
N TYR A 21 -27.96 -2.26 -0.11
CA TYR A 21 -28.78 -3.40 -0.57
C TYR A 21 -30.20 -2.95 -0.95
N ASN A 22 -30.91 -3.79 -1.72
CA ASN A 22 -32.26 -3.49 -2.20
C ASN A 22 -33.30 -4.60 -1.93
N PHE A 23 -33.00 -5.54 -1.03
CA PHE A 23 -33.88 -6.64 -0.66
C PHE A 23 -34.41 -6.51 0.77
N LYS A 24 -35.51 -7.23 1.04
CA LYS A 24 -36.07 -7.43 2.39
C LYS A 24 -35.80 -8.86 2.85
N HIS A 25 -36.01 -9.13 4.13
CA HIS A 25 -35.88 -10.48 4.69
C HIS A 25 -36.69 -11.51 3.88
N GLY A 26 -36.05 -12.61 3.47
CA GLY A 26 -36.64 -13.66 2.65
C GLY A 26 -36.79 -13.35 1.15
N GLN A 27 -36.24 -12.24 0.65
CA GLN A 27 -36.31 -11.85 -0.76
C GLN A 27 -34.93 -11.85 -1.43
N ALA A 28 -34.88 -12.24 -2.71
CA ALA A 28 -33.68 -12.08 -3.53
C ALA A 28 -33.40 -10.58 -3.80
N GLY A 29 -32.13 -10.23 -3.97
CA GLY A 29 -31.72 -8.91 -4.44
C GLY A 29 -30.21 -8.75 -4.55
N LYS A 30 -29.75 -7.49 -4.55
CA LYS A 30 -28.34 -7.11 -4.72
C LYS A 30 -27.80 -6.52 -3.42
N LEU A 31 -26.65 -7.04 -2.98
CA LEU A 31 -25.80 -6.44 -1.95
C LEU A 31 -24.56 -5.84 -2.63
N VAL A 32 -24.24 -4.60 -2.30
CA VAL A 32 -22.98 -3.94 -2.63
C VAL A 32 -22.24 -3.70 -1.32
N LEU A 33 -21.02 -4.21 -1.22
CA LEU A 33 -20.13 -4.03 -0.08
C LEU A 33 -18.89 -3.28 -0.58
N GLU A 34 -18.65 -2.09 -0.04
CA GLU A 34 -17.46 -1.29 -0.26
C GLU A 34 -16.63 -1.30 1.02
N PHE A 35 -15.35 -1.62 0.94
CA PHE A 35 -14.50 -1.70 2.12
C PHE A 35 -13.04 -1.48 1.74
N PHE A 36 -12.28 -1.03 2.73
CA PHE A 36 -10.84 -0.95 2.62
C PHE A 36 -10.22 -2.28 3.05
N VAL A 37 -9.25 -2.75 2.26
CA VAL A 37 -8.42 -3.90 2.65
C VAL A 37 -7.18 -3.34 3.35
N THR A 38 -6.97 -3.77 4.60
CA THR A 38 -5.68 -3.56 5.28
C THR A 38 -4.86 -4.84 5.18
N PRO A 39 -3.90 -4.93 4.26
CA PRO A 39 -3.18 -6.16 4.04
C PRO A 39 -2.05 -6.30 5.07
N PHE A 40 -2.00 -7.46 5.71
CA PHE A 40 -0.88 -7.87 6.56
C PHE A 40 -0.34 -9.19 6.01
N ASP A 41 0.98 -9.28 5.85
CA ASP A 41 1.66 -10.55 5.55
C ASP A 41 1.63 -11.47 6.79
N TYR A 42 1.47 -10.88 7.99
CA TYR A 42 1.25 -11.58 9.25
C TYR A 42 0.46 -10.69 10.23
N ALA A 43 -0.62 -11.19 10.82
CA ALA A 43 -1.45 -10.47 11.79
C ALA A 43 -1.85 -11.38 12.97
N PRO A 44 -1.00 -11.53 13.99
CA PRO A 44 -1.33 -12.32 15.17
C PRO A 44 -2.23 -11.54 16.14
N PRO A 45 -2.76 -12.20 17.19
CA PRO A 45 -3.58 -11.52 18.21
C PRO A 45 -2.90 -10.31 18.86
N GLU A 46 -1.57 -10.34 18.92
CA GLU A 46 -0.75 -9.24 19.41
C GLU A 46 -0.40 -8.25 18.27
N PRO A 47 -0.93 -7.00 18.27
CA PRO A 47 -0.77 -6.08 17.15
C PRO A 47 0.68 -5.70 16.86
N THR A 48 1.54 -5.67 17.89
CA THR A 48 2.96 -5.28 17.81
C THR A 48 3.78 -6.19 16.91
N ARG A 49 3.32 -7.43 16.69
CA ARG A 49 3.97 -8.43 15.84
C ARG A 49 3.43 -8.45 14.42
N ALA A 50 2.46 -7.60 14.10
CA ALA A 50 1.87 -7.56 12.77
C ALA A 50 2.89 -7.04 11.75
N ILE A 51 2.90 -7.66 10.57
CA ILE A 51 3.75 -7.29 9.44
C ILE A 51 2.82 -6.78 8.35
N ALA A 52 2.77 -5.46 8.16
CA ALA A 52 1.99 -4.85 7.08
C ALA A 52 2.52 -5.30 5.72
N SER A 53 1.62 -5.68 4.81
CA SER A 53 2.03 -6.09 3.48
C SER A 53 2.62 -4.92 2.70
N LYS A 54 3.77 -5.15 2.06
CA LYS A 54 4.31 -4.22 1.07
C LYS A 54 3.63 -4.46 -0.27
N LEU A 55 2.60 -3.66 -0.57
CA LEU A 55 1.92 -3.69 -1.86
C LEU A 55 2.70 -2.86 -2.88
N THR A 56 3.01 -3.45 -4.02
CA THR A 56 3.68 -2.77 -5.14
C THR A 56 2.97 -3.10 -6.44
N GLU A 57 3.02 -2.18 -7.40
CA GLU A 57 2.48 -2.40 -8.74
C GLU A 57 3.01 -3.71 -9.34
N ASN A 58 2.14 -4.43 -10.06
CA ASN A 58 2.35 -5.74 -10.67
C ASN A 58 2.65 -6.90 -9.71
N LYS A 59 2.73 -6.66 -8.39
CA LYS A 59 2.89 -7.73 -7.39
C LYS A 59 1.67 -8.64 -7.44
N VAL A 60 1.92 -9.95 -7.36
CA VAL A 60 0.86 -10.93 -7.15
C VAL A 60 0.63 -11.09 -5.66
N ILE A 61 -0.62 -10.99 -5.23
CA ILE A 61 -1.06 -11.21 -3.85
C ILE A 61 -2.11 -12.32 -3.82
N GLY A 62 -2.13 -13.10 -2.73
CA GLY A 62 -3.21 -14.03 -2.46
C GLY A 62 -4.29 -13.32 -1.64
N MET A 63 -5.56 -13.43 -2.03
CA MET A 63 -6.69 -12.90 -1.26
C MET A 63 -7.64 -14.02 -0.85
N SER A 64 -8.14 -13.90 0.37
CA SER A 64 -9.26 -14.68 0.90
C SER A 64 -10.35 -13.72 1.33
N TRP A 65 -11.58 -14.04 0.98
CA TRP A 65 -12.77 -13.42 1.54
C TRP A 65 -13.89 -14.45 1.54
N ALA A 66 -14.70 -14.45 2.59
CA ALA A 66 -15.87 -15.28 2.72
C ALA A 66 -17.08 -14.48 3.24
N ILE A 67 -18.26 -14.77 2.70
CA ILE A 67 -19.57 -14.41 3.26
C ILE A 67 -20.14 -15.67 3.89
N LEU A 68 -20.60 -15.52 5.13
CA LEU A 68 -21.31 -16.55 5.87
C LEU A 68 -22.78 -16.15 5.93
N ASP A 69 -23.60 -16.89 5.20
CA ASP A 69 -25.04 -16.78 5.28
C ASP A 69 -25.59 -17.82 6.27
N TYR A 70 -26.30 -17.34 7.29
CA TYR A 70 -26.77 -18.13 8.43
C TYR A 70 -28.30 -18.27 8.46
N ASP A 71 -29.02 -17.77 7.46
CA ASP A 71 -30.48 -17.67 7.49
C ASP A 71 -31.22 -18.94 7.00
N ASP A 72 -30.51 -19.97 6.53
CA ASP A 72 -31.10 -21.28 6.21
C ASP A 72 -30.98 -22.27 7.39
N GLU A 73 -31.95 -22.19 8.31
CA GLU A 73 -32.06 -23.08 9.48
C GLU A 73 -32.20 -24.58 9.11
N LYS A 74 -32.51 -24.91 7.85
CA LYS A 74 -32.72 -26.30 7.39
C LYS A 74 -31.54 -26.85 6.56
N ALA A 75 -30.49 -26.05 6.34
CA ALA A 75 -29.34 -26.47 5.55
C ALA A 75 -28.56 -27.59 6.25
N LYS A 76 -28.47 -28.77 5.61
CA LYS A 76 -27.68 -29.92 6.11
C LYS A 76 -26.17 -29.81 5.85
N ARG A 77 -25.74 -28.79 5.10
CA ARG A 77 -24.35 -28.47 4.74
C ARG A 77 -24.24 -26.94 4.63
N TYR A 78 -23.04 -26.38 4.79
CA TYR A 78 -22.74 -24.93 4.71
C TYR A 78 -23.10 -24.27 3.35
N ALA A 79 -24.37 -24.29 2.95
CA ALA A 79 -24.87 -23.77 1.68
C ALA A 79 -24.69 -22.24 1.59
N GLY A 80 -24.59 -21.57 2.75
CA GLY A 80 -24.34 -20.14 2.88
C GLY A 80 -22.87 -19.72 2.87
N PHE A 81 -21.90 -20.61 2.62
CA PHE A 81 -20.47 -20.25 2.60
C PHE A 81 -20.03 -19.83 1.19
N TRP A 82 -20.07 -18.52 0.92
CA TRP A 82 -19.60 -17.95 -0.34
C TRP A 82 -18.19 -17.43 -0.14
N ASN A 83 -17.28 -17.74 -1.04
CA ASN A 83 -15.90 -17.38 -0.82
C ASN A 83 -15.12 -17.23 -2.14
N LEU A 84 -13.97 -16.54 -2.11
CA LEU A 84 -13.17 -16.31 -3.32
C LEU A 84 -12.50 -17.59 -3.85
N SER A 85 -12.11 -18.51 -2.98
CA SER A 85 -11.46 -19.77 -3.35
C SER A 85 -12.45 -20.83 -3.85
N HIS A 86 -11.96 -21.71 -4.71
CA HIS A 86 -12.65 -22.94 -5.07
C HIS A 86 -12.70 -23.95 -3.92
N LYS A 87 -11.98 -23.72 -2.82
CA LYS A 87 -11.97 -24.58 -1.64
C LYS A 87 -12.29 -23.79 -0.37
N THR A 88 -13.16 -24.35 0.45
CA THR A 88 -13.53 -23.77 1.75
C THR A 88 -12.42 -23.87 2.80
N THR A 89 -11.32 -24.59 2.53
CA THR A 89 -10.14 -24.76 3.40
C THR A 89 -9.16 -23.60 3.41
N MET A 90 -9.38 -22.55 2.60
CA MET A 90 -8.45 -21.43 2.43
C MET A 90 -8.14 -20.64 3.72
N TYR A 91 -8.92 -20.81 4.79
CA TYR A 91 -8.66 -20.16 6.08
C TYR A 91 -7.41 -20.70 6.80
N GLY A 92 -6.97 -21.92 6.47
CA GLY A 92 -5.81 -22.59 7.09
C GLY A 92 -4.70 -22.97 6.10
N ASN A 93 -4.91 -22.75 4.80
CA ASN A 93 -3.95 -23.09 3.76
C ASN A 93 -3.85 -21.96 2.71
N ALA A 94 -2.73 -21.23 2.74
CA ALA A 94 -2.48 -20.13 1.82
C ALA A 94 -2.37 -20.58 0.34
N SER A 95 -2.12 -21.86 0.07
CA SER A 95 -2.10 -22.41 -1.31
C SER A 95 -3.48 -22.42 -1.97
N ASP A 96 -4.55 -22.31 -1.19
CA ASP A 96 -5.92 -22.25 -1.71
C ASP A 96 -6.38 -20.79 -1.96
N LEU A 97 -5.53 -19.78 -1.75
CA LEU A 97 -5.86 -18.37 -2.01
C LEU A 97 -5.94 -18.09 -3.51
N VAL A 98 -6.84 -17.19 -3.89
CA VAL A 98 -6.91 -16.69 -5.27
C VAL A 98 -5.85 -15.61 -5.48
N ALA A 99 -5.06 -15.77 -6.54
CA ALA A 99 -4.03 -14.83 -6.92
C ALA A 99 -4.61 -13.63 -7.66
N PHE A 100 -4.31 -12.42 -7.17
CA PHE A 100 -4.62 -11.16 -7.83
C PHE A 100 -3.32 -10.46 -8.18
N ARG A 101 -3.23 -9.93 -9.40
CA ARG A 101 -2.16 -9.01 -9.77
C ARG A 101 -2.60 -7.59 -9.43
N LEU A 102 -1.79 -6.89 -8.63
CA LEU A 102 -2.02 -5.48 -8.36
C LEU A 102 -1.74 -4.68 -9.64
N MET A 103 -2.79 -4.18 -10.26
CA MET A 103 -2.68 -3.35 -11.45
C MET A 103 -2.13 -1.97 -11.08
N PRO A 104 -1.49 -1.26 -12.04
CA PRO A 104 -1.16 0.15 -11.87
C PRO A 104 -2.39 0.96 -11.46
N ILE A 105 -2.18 2.01 -10.67
CA ILE A 105 -3.27 2.94 -10.34
C ILE A 105 -3.86 3.49 -11.64
N GLU A 106 -5.16 3.37 -11.78
CA GLU A 106 -5.90 3.91 -12.92
C GLU A 106 -5.59 5.39 -13.13
N LYS A 107 -5.33 5.79 -14.38
CA LYS A 107 -4.83 7.13 -14.71
C LYS A 107 -5.71 8.26 -14.15
N HIS A 108 -7.03 8.04 -14.08
CA HIS A 108 -8.00 9.01 -13.57
C HIS A 108 -8.03 9.11 -12.03
N LEU A 109 -7.53 8.09 -11.32
CA LEU A 109 -7.40 8.08 -9.86
C LEU A 109 -6.04 8.60 -9.40
N ARG A 110 -5.06 8.67 -10.31
CA ARG A 110 -3.71 9.14 -10.03
C ARG A 110 -3.68 10.66 -9.90
N LYS A 111 -2.86 11.18 -8.99
CA LYS A 111 -2.66 12.63 -8.89
C LYS A 111 -1.98 13.15 -10.17
N PRO A 112 -2.28 14.38 -10.62
CA PRO A 112 -1.70 14.94 -11.85
C PRO A 112 -0.17 15.06 -11.81
N VAL A 113 0.40 15.27 -10.62
CA VAL A 113 1.83 15.31 -10.35
C VAL A 113 2.09 14.59 -9.02
N GLU A 114 3.08 13.70 -9.01
CA GLU A 114 3.51 13.00 -7.79
C GLU A 114 5.03 12.99 -7.71
N ALA A 115 5.57 13.43 -6.58
CA ALA A 115 7.00 13.36 -6.31
C ALA A 115 7.37 11.95 -5.85
N ASP A 116 8.36 11.34 -6.49
CA ASP A 116 9.02 10.15 -5.98
C ASP A 116 10.46 10.11 -6.46
N TRP A 117 11.29 9.35 -5.75
CA TRP A 117 12.70 9.23 -6.07
C TRP A 117 13.33 7.99 -5.47
N SER A 118 14.43 7.55 -6.08
CA SER A 118 15.33 6.52 -5.58
C SER A 118 16.74 7.06 -5.47
N PHE A 119 17.62 6.35 -4.78
CA PHE A 119 19.03 6.69 -4.72
C PHE A 119 19.90 5.44 -4.86
N HIS A 120 21.16 5.66 -5.20
CA HIS A 120 22.20 4.65 -5.24
C HIS A 120 23.48 5.20 -4.60
N VAL A 121 24.01 4.51 -3.60
CA VAL A 121 25.28 4.90 -2.97
C VAL A 121 26.43 4.53 -3.91
N ILE A 122 27.13 5.55 -4.41
CA ILE A 122 28.28 5.36 -5.32
C ILE A 122 29.52 4.96 -4.53
N SER A 123 29.85 5.74 -3.50
CA SER A 123 31.00 5.48 -2.63
C SER A 123 30.59 5.71 -1.18
N ARG A 124 30.72 4.66 -0.38
CA ARG A 124 30.49 4.70 1.07
C ARG A 124 31.58 5.50 1.78
N LYS A 125 32.85 5.26 1.41
CA LYS A 125 34.03 5.94 1.95
C LYS A 125 33.98 7.44 1.72
N ASP A 126 33.61 7.84 0.50
CA ASP A 126 33.57 9.25 0.10
C ASP A 126 32.18 9.87 0.28
N ARG A 127 31.20 9.10 0.81
CA ARG A 127 29.80 9.51 1.04
C ARG A 127 29.17 10.18 -0.19
N VAL A 128 29.36 9.55 -1.35
CA VAL A 128 28.82 10.00 -2.64
C VAL A 128 27.59 9.19 -3.00
N VAL A 129 26.50 9.88 -3.34
CA VAL A 129 25.19 9.29 -3.66
C VAL A 129 24.64 9.88 -4.95
N SER A 130 24.16 9.01 -5.83
CA SER A 130 23.35 9.40 -6.98
C SER A 130 21.87 9.35 -6.61
N PHE A 131 21.16 10.44 -6.87
CA PHE A 131 19.71 10.51 -6.74
C PHE A 131 19.05 10.43 -8.12
N ARG A 132 17.95 9.68 -8.19
CA ARG A 132 17.17 9.48 -9.40
C ARG A 132 15.72 9.83 -9.15
N ASP A 133 15.26 10.88 -9.82
CA ASP A 133 13.84 11.21 -9.95
C ASP A 133 13.04 10.02 -10.50
N ARG A 134 11.93 9.70 -9.82
CA ARG A 134 10.92 8.71 -10.17
C ARG A 134 9.53 9.33 -10.16
N SER A 135 9.46 10.65 -10.17
CA SER A 135 8.22 11.39 -10.09
C SER A 135 7.35 11.14 -11.32
N TYR A 136 6.04 11.26 -11.12
CA TYR A 136 5.04 11.06 -12.15
C TYR A 136 4.37 12.39 -12.52
N GLY A 137 3.97 12.49 -13.78
CA GLY A 137 3.32 13.67 -14.36
C GLY A 137 4.26 14.44 -15.28
N GLU A 138 3.73 15.50 -15.87
CA GLU A 138 4.52 16.46 -16.63
C GLU A 138 5.25 17.37 -15.65
N ILE A 139 6.58 17.26 -15.56
CA ILE A 139 7.40 17.98 -14.58
C ILE A 139 8.35 18.91 -15.33
N THR A 140 8.39 20.16 -14.89
CA THR A 140 9.18 21.23 -15.50
C THR A 140 10.28 21.76 -14.59
N SER A 141 10.28 21.40 -13.30
CA SER A 141 11.37 21.76 -12.38
C SER A 141 11.49 20.82 -11.19
N TRP A 142 12.73 20.66 -10.72
CA TRP A 142 13.11 19.85 -9.57
C TRP A 142 13.85 20.74 -8.56
N LYS A 143 13.63 20.48 -7.27
CA LYS A 143 14.41 21.04 -6.18
C LYS A 143 14.67 19.94 -5.16
N TRP A 144 15.93 19.59 -5.04
CA TRP A 144 16.46 18.69 -4.04
C TRP A 144 16.97 19.48 -2.85
N ASP A 145 16.56 19.08 -1.67
CA ASP A 145 17.19 19.43 -0.40
C ASP A 145 17.79 18.15 0.16
N PHE A 146 19.10 18.13 0.36
CA PHE A 146 19.81 16.94 0.82
C PHE A 146 19.81 16.82 2.35
N GLY A 147 19.25 17.79 3.08
CA GLY A 147 19.18 17.77 4.54
C GLY A 147 20.49 18.14 5.25
N ASP A 148 21.56 18.41 4.51
CA ASP A 148 22.87 18.86 5.01
C ASP A 148 23.11 20.36 4.80
N GLY A 149 22.05 21.09 4.42
CA GLY A 149 22.09 22.52 4.08
C GLY A 149 22.43 22.79 2.61
N THR A 150 22.68 21.76 1.79
CA THR A 150 22.91 21.92 0.35
C THR A 150 21.71 21.48 -0.48
N SER A 151 21.67 21.91 -1.74
CA SER A 151 20.53 21.69 -2.64
C SER A 151 20.95 21.51 -4.10
N SER A 152 20.03 21.01 -4.93
CA SER A 152 20.24 20.91 -6.38
C SER A 152 18.93 21.13 -7.15
N THR A 153 19.03 21.62 -8.37
CA THR A 153 17.91 21.75 -9.33
C THR A 153 17.99 20.75 -10.48
N ALA A 154 19.04 19.92 -10.53
CA ALA A 154 19.16 18.87 -11.52
C ALA A 154 18.10 17.77 -11.29
N GLN A 155 17.63 17.15 -12.37
CA GLN A 155 16.66 16.06 -12.28
C GLN A 155 17.24 14.80 -11.61
N HIS A 156 18.52 14.50 -11.85
CA HIS A 156 19.21 13.33 -11.32
C HIS A 156 20.59 13.74 -10.73
N PRO A 157 20.63 14.42 -9.57
CA PRO A 157 21.88 14.94 -9.04
C PRO A 157 22.74 13.83 -8.43
N THR A 158 24.05 14.04 -8.44
CA THR A 158 24.99 13.33 -7.56
C THR A 158 25.40 14.29 -6.46
N HIS A 159 25.38 13.83 -5.21
CA HIS A 159 25.71 14.64 -4.04
C HIS A 159 26.79 13.99 -3.19
N HIS A 160 27.64 14.83 -2.58
CA HIS A 160 28.73 14.43 -1.69
C HIS A 160 28.49 15.02 -0.30
N TYR A 161 28.26 14.14 0.68
CA TYR A 161 28.08 14.54 2.07
C TYR A 161 29.42 14.76 2.76
N LYS A 162 29.62 15.95 3.32
CA LYS A 162 30.87 16.29 4.02
C LYS A 162 31.02 15.60 5.38
N LYS A 163 29.91 15.29 6.05
CA LYS A 163 29.87 14.67 7.37
C LYS A 163 28.95 13.44 7.36
N PRO A 164 29.24 12.41 8.18
CA PRO A 164 28.28 11.36 8.46
C PRO A 164 27.10 11.91 9.27
N GLY A 165 25.94 11.27 9.16
CA GLY A 165 24.72 11.64 9.89
C GLY A 165 23.45 11.14 9.22
N GLU A 166 22.33 11.26 9.92
CA GLU A 166 21.01 11.05 9.34
C GLU A 166 20.57 12.32 8.59
N PHE A 167 20.11 12.15 7.35
CA PHE A 167 19.66 13.25 6.52
C PHE A 167 18.25 13.00 5.99
N ILE A 168 17.41 14.03 6.06
CA ILE A 168 16.08 14.01 5.46
C ILE A 168 16.19 14.60 4.05
N VAL A 169 16.27 13.71 3.05
CA VAL A 169 16.31 14.15 1.65
C VAL A 169 14.89 14.45 1.18
N THR A 170 14.70 15.63 0.60
CA THR A 170 13.41 16.09 0.09
C THR A 170 13.52 16.45 -1.39
N LEU A 171 12.68 15.82 -2.21
CA LEU A 171 12.46 16.24 -3.59
C LEU A 171 11.14 17.01 -3.67
N SER A 172 11.20 18.24 -4.17
CA SER A 172 10.03 19.01 -4.60
C SER A 172 10.04 19.12 -6.12
N VAL A 173 8.91 18.78 -6.75
CA VAL A 173 8.72 18.90 -8.19
C VAL A 173 7.56 19.82 -8.50
N LYS A 174 7.65 20.54 -9.62
CA LYS A 174 6.58 21.38 -10.14
C LYS A 174 6.37 21.09 -11.61
N GLY A 175 5.11 21.08 -12.00
CA GLY A 175 4.63 20.93 -13.37
C GLY A 175 3.45 21.87 -13.65
N PRO A 176 2.95 21.92 -14.90
CA PRO A 176 1.81 22.75 -15.25
C PRO A 176 0.53 22.35 -14.49
N LYS A 177 0.41 21.08 -14.09
CA LYS A 177 -0.76 20.54 -13.39
C LYS A 177 -0.64 20.52 -11.87
N GLY A 178 0.41 21.13 -11.31
CA GLY A 178 0.57 21.28 -9.86
C GLY A 178 1.99 21.06 -9.34
N THR A 179 2.08 20.84 -8.04
CA THR A 179 3.33 20.58 -7.34
C THR A 179 3.20 19.35 -6.47
N ALA A 180 4.33 18.68 -6.21
CA ALA A 180 4.38 17.57 -5.29
C ALA A 180 5.71 17.56 -4.54
N ARG A 181 5.71 16.97 -3.33
CA ARG A 181 6.90 16.86 -2.49
C ARG A 181 6.99 15.46 -1.89
N ARG A 182 8.20 14.90 -1.86
CA ARG A 182 8.48 13.61 -1.21
C ARG A 182 9.75 13.72 -0.38
N ALA A 183 9.61 13.45 0.92
CA ALA A 183 10.73 13.29 1.83
C ALA A 183 10.90 11.80 2.18
N LYS A 184 12.14 11.33 2.31
CA LYS A 184 12.48 10.04 2.90
C LYS A 184 13.63 10.27 3.87
N VAL A 185 13.51 9.73 5.09
CA VAL A 185 14.63 9.70 6.03
C VAL A 185 15.65 8.75 5.44
N TRP A 186 16.88 9.25 5.27
CA TRP A 186 17.99 8.43 4.87
C TRP A 186 18.98 8.39 6.01
N ASP A 187 19.21 7.17 6.49
CA ASP A 187 20.26 6.91 7.44
C ASP A 187 21.58 6.72 6.67
N VAL A 188 22.53 7.63 6.87
CA VAL A 188 23.93 7.40 6.50
C VAL A 188 24.62 6.75 7.69
N THR A 189 24.08 5.65 8.20
CA THR A 189 24.84 4.74 9.04
C THR A 189 25.88 4.05 8.17
N LEU A 190 27.04 4.68 8.04
CA LEU A 190 28.24 3.98 7.64
C LEU A 190 29.39 4.41 8.58
N PRO A 191 30.15 3.40 9.06
CA PRO A 191 31.02 3.47 10.23
C PRO A 191 32.12 4.53 10.16
#